data_AF-A0A5N7RYS4-F1
#
_entry.id   AF-A0A5N7RYS4-F1
#
_cell.length_a   1.000
_cell.length_b   1.000
_cell.length_c   1.000
_cell.angle_alpha   90.00
_cell.angle_beta   90.00
_cell.angle_gamma   90.00
#
_symmetry.space_group_name_H-M   'P 1'
#
loop_
_entity.id
_entity.type
_entity.pdbx_description
1 polymer ?
#
loop_
_entity_poly.entity_id
_entity_poly.type
_entity_poly.pdbx_seq_one_letter_code
_entity_poly.pdbx_strand_id
1 'polypeptide(L)'
;MQTLCPTLDEMQSRIARFDKLKPRSAHWNDNLGIPADVLRIFNPKANYVLMAPASLPGRLSPNPAIVDGDKGVIRVGLAVAAPNDGPELHVHWKTHETFMALSGRWLIRWGDEGQESVELDPYDMIAMPPKVARQFINISDQDAHLLVIIQGQLEDFDDVGRLPAVRQKIIDQYGADVLDKMENNGWDFSLVPKSMRQETQV
;
A
#
# COMPACT_ATOMS: atom_id res chain seq x y z
N MET A 1 -0.23 -13.81 -18.20
CA MET A 1 -1.20 -12.69 -18.11
C MET A 1 -0.45 -11.52 -17.49
N GLN A 2 -0.50 -10.34 -18.08
CA GLN A 2 0.17 -9.16 -17.52
C GLN A 2 -0.60 -8.65 -16.29
N THR A 3 0.12 -8.08 -15.33
CA THR A 3 -0.51 -7.38 -14.20
C THR A 3 -1.17 -6.09 -14.70
N LEU A 4 -1.99 -5.44 -13.88
CA LEU A 4 -2.52 -4.12 -14.20
C LEU A 4 -1.43 -3.07 -13.99
N CYS A 5 -1.34 -2.11 -14.91
CA CYS A 5 -0.45 -0.97 -14.81
C CYS A 5 -1.25 0.32 -15.03
N PRO A 6 -1.97 0.81 -14.00
CA PRO A 6 -2.62 2.12 -14.09
C PRO A 6 -1.56 3.21 -14.25
N THR A 7 -1.88 4.28 -14.96
CA THR A 7 -1.05 5.48 -15.05
C THR A 7 -1.01 6.23 -13.71
N LEU A 8 -0.01 7.11 -13.53
CA LEU A 8 0.02 8.03 -12.39
C LEU A 8 -1.26 8.86 -12.23
N ASP A 9 -1.88 9.27 -13.34
CA ASP A 9 -3.13 10.05 -13.31
C ASP A 9 -4.30 9.23 -12.75
N GLU A 10 -4.44 7.97 -13.16
CA GLU A 10 -5.46 7.06 -12.64
C GLU A 10 -5.24 6.73 -11.15
N MET A 11 -3.99 6.74 -10.70
CA MET A 11 -3.62 6.51 -9.30
C MET A 11 -3.79 7.75 -8.40
N GLN A 12 -4.02 8.96 -8.92
CA GLN A 12 -4.14 10.17 -8.09
C GLN A 12 -5.22 10.05 -7.02
N SER A 13 -6.37 9.45 -7.34
CA SER A 13 -7.48 9.22 -6.39
C SER A 13 -7.15 8.22 -5.26
N ARG A 14 -6.00 7.55 -5.35
CA ARG A 14 -5.51 6.56 -4.39
C ARG A 14 -4.35 7.08 -3.56
N ILE A 15 -4.01 8.36 -3.70
CA ILE A 15 -2.91 9.02 -2.99
C ILE A 15 -3.49 10.12 -2.09
N ALA A 16 -3.19 10.03 -0.79
CA ALA A 16 -3.44 11.11 0.15
C ALA A 16 -2.14 11.90 0.35
N ARG A 17 -2.11 13.13 -0.14
CA ARG A 17 -1.01 14.09 0.09
C ARG A 17 -1.28 14.87 1.36
N PHE A 18 -0.56 14.55 2.44
CA PHE A 18 -0.85 15.09 3.77
C PHE A 18 -0.79 16.62 3.81
N ASP A 19 0.19 17.21 3.12
CA ASP A 19 0.37 18.67 3.04
C ASP A 19 -0.77 19.39 2.27
N LYS A 20 -1.58 18.66 1.51
CA LYS A 20 -2.77 19.17 0.80
C LYS A 20 -4.06 18.89 1.55
N LEU A 21 -4.05 18.04 2.58
CA LEU A 21 -5.25 17.72 3.34
C LEU A 21 -5.67 18.89 4.23
N LYS A 22 -6.98 19.06 4.38
CA LYS A 22 -7.56 19.96 5.36
C LYS A 22 -7.98 19.17 6.58
N PRO A 23 -7.70 19.66 7.80
CA PRO A 23 -8.18 19.01 8.99
C PRO A 23 -9.70 19.12 9.05
N ARG A 24 -10.35 18.12 9.64
CA ARG A 24 -11.81 18.07 9.78
C ARG A 24 -12.41 19.30 10.46
N SER A 25 -11.68 19.92 11.39
CA SER A 25 -12.10 21.16 12.06
C SER A 25 -12.33 22.33 11.09
N ALA A 26 -11.63 22.36 9.94
CA ALA A 26 -11.84 23.37 8.91
C ALA A 26 -13.25 23.34 8.31
N HIS A 27 -13.98 22.23 8.44
CA HIS A 27 -15.36 22.11 7.95
C HIS A 27 -16.43 22.51 8.97
N TRP A 28 -16.05 22.79 10.23
CA TRP A 28 -17.01 22.97 11.32
C TRP A 28 -17.20 24.41 11.77
N ASN A 29 -16.15 25.21 11.66
CA ASN A 29 -16.10 26.52 12.31
C ASN A 29 -17.05 27.55 11.68
N ASP A 30 -17.43 27.40 10.42
CA ASP A 30 -18.17 28.47 9.73
C ASP A 30 -19.70 28.31 9.78
N ASN A 31 -20.23 27.10 10.07
CA ASN A 31 -21.66 26.81 9.86
C ASN A 31 -22.45 26.33 11.08
N LEU A 32 -21.81 26.07 12.23
CA LEU A 32 -22.49 25.48 13.40
C LEU A 32 -22.78 26.46 14.54
N GLY A 33 -22.17 27.65 14.53
CA GLY A 33 -22.29 28.62 15.62
C GLY A 33 -21.74 28.15 16.98
N ILE A 34 -20.97 27.05 17.00
CA ILE A 34 -20.33 26.51 18.21
C ILE A 34 -18.93 27.11 18.35
N PRO A 35 -18.57 27.72 19.50
CA PRO A 35 -17.22 28.23 19.71
C PRO A 35 -16.15 27.15 19.52
N ALA A 36 -15.05 27.51 18.85
CA ALA A 36 -13.97 26.58 18.52
C ALA A 36 -13.38 25.88 19.76
N ASP A 37 -13.27 26.59 20.90
CA ASP A 37 -12.75 26.04 22.15
C ASP A 37 -13.65 24.95 22.73
N VAL A 38 -14.97 25.06 22.56
CA VAL A 38 -15.93 24.01 22.96
C VAL A 38 -15.74 22.77 22.10
N LEU A 39 -15.55 22.93 20.79
CA LEU A 39 -15.25 21.81 19.89
C LEU A 39 -13.88 21.18 20.22
N ARG A 40 -12.91 21.96 20.70
CA ARG A 40 -11.56 21.49 21.06
C ARG A 40 -11.54 20.57 22.29
N ILE A 41 -12.54 20.65 23.18
CA ILE A 41 -12.68 19.73 24.33
C ILE A 41 -12.78 18.27 23.86
N PHE A 42 -13.48 18.03 22.76
CA PHE A 42 -13.78 16.68 22.26
C PHE A 42 -12.89 16.26 21.08
N ASN A 43 -11.98 17.12 20.62
CA ASN A 43 -11.23 16.91 19.38
C ASN A 43 -9.77 17.34 19.52
N PRO A 44 -8.81 16.67 18.84
CA PRO A 44 -7.42 17.10 18.79
C PRO A 44 -7.26 18.45 18.06
N LYS A 45 -6.05 19.03 18.09
CA LYS A 45 -5.72 20.28 17.38
C LYS A 45 -6.10 20.21 15.90
N ALA A 46 -5.81 19.07 15.29
CA ALA A 46 -6.15 18.74 13.92
C ALA A 46 -6.42 17.24 13.85
N ASN A 47 -7.39 16.85 13.03
CA ASN A 47 -7.69 15.46 12.74
C ASN A 47 -7.89 15.33 11.23
N TYR A 48 -7.17 14.42 10.59
CA TYR A 48 -7.16 14.25 9.13
C TYR A 48 -7.69 12.87 8.78
N VAL A 49 -8.46 12.79 7.70
CA VAL A 49 -9.07 11.55 7.23
C VAL A 49 -8.37 11.17 5.92
N LEU A 50 -7.36 10.31 6.02
CA LEU A 50 -6.56 9.91 4.87
C LEU A 50 -7.33 8.88 4.02
N MET A 51 -7.88 7.86 4.67
CA MET A 51 -8.64 6.79 3.99
C MET A 51 -9.88 6.42 4.80
N ALA A 52 -11.01 6.27 4.11
CA ALA A 52 -12.22 5.68 4.67
C ALA A 52 -13.18 5.26 3.54
N PRO A 53 -14.16 4.37 3.83
CA PRO A 53 -15.22 4.06 2.87
C PRO A 53 -16.10 5.28 2.58
N ALA A 54 -16.73 5.30 1.39
CA ALA A 54 -17.48 6.45 0.88
C ALA A 54 -18.64 6.91 1.80
N SER A 55 -19.21 5.99 2.57
CA SER A 55 -20.52 6.16 3.19
C SER A 55 -20.52 5.85 4.69
N LEU A 56 -19.44 6.19 5.42
CA LEU A 56 -19.45 6.05 6.87
C LEU A 56 -20.44 7.04 7.53
N PRO A 57 -21.29 6.58 8.47
CA PRO A 57 -22.24 7.46 9.14
C PRO A 57 -21.56 8.45 10.09
N GLY A 58 -22.23 9.56 10.37
CA GLY A 58 -21.81 10.55 11.36
C GLY A 58 -20.78 11.55 10.82
N ARG A 59 -19.94 12.07 11.73
CA ARG A 59 -18.97 13.15 11.45
C ARG A 59 -17.52 12.71 11.60
N LEU A 60 -17.27 11.40 11.56
CA LEU A 60 -15.92 10.84 11.74
C LEU A 60 -15.07 11.01 10.49
N SER A 61 -15.64 10.72 9.32
CA SER A 61 -14.89 10.68 8.06
C SER A 61 -15.54 11.49 6.92
N PRO A 62 -15.83 12.79 7.10
CA PRO A 62 -16.32 13.59 5.99
C PRO A 62 -15.21 13.72 4.93
N ASN A 63 -15.48 13.25 3.70
CA ASN A 63 -14.61 13.38 2.53
C ASN A 63 -13.17 12.82 2.74
N PRO A 64 -13.00 11.49 2.86
CA PRO A 64 -11.65 10.91 2.93
C PRO A 64 -10.87 11.21 1.64
N ALA A 65 -9.55 11.36 1.75
CA ALA A 65 -8.70 11.57 0.58
C ALA A 65 -8.67 10.33 -0.34
N ILE A 66 -8.70 9.13 0.26
CA ILE A 66 -8.81 7.85 -0.42
C ILE A 66 -10.12 7.18 0.00
N VAL A 67 -10.97 6.86 -0.97
CA VAL A 67 -12.21 6.10 -0.75
C VAL A 67 -11.90 4.60 -0.86
N ASP A 68 -11.53 3.98 0.25
CA ASP A 68 -11.17 2.54 0.34
C ASP A 68 -11.22 2.09 1.82
N GLY A 69 -10.66 0.93 2.16
CA GLY A 69 -10.47 0.47 3.54
C GLY A 69 -11.55 -0.46 4.09
N ASP A 70 -12.49 -0.91 3.25
CA ASP A 70 -13.63 -1.78 3.59
C ASP A 70 -13.48 -3.23 3.08
N LYS A 71 -12.25 -3.72 2.90
CA LYS A 71 -12.00 -4.99 2.18
C LYS A 71 -12.05 -6.26 3.02
N GLY A 72 -12.40 -6.17 4.30
CA GLY A 72 -12.53 -7.31 5.21
C GLY A 72 -11.52 -7.28 6.35
N VAL A 73 -10.83 -8.41 6.57
CA VAL A 73 -9.80 -8.57 7.60
C VAL A 73 -8.65 -7.61 7.34
N ILE A 74 -8.02 -7.13 8.42
CA ILE A 74 -6.89 -6.20 8.36
C ILE A 74 -5.64 -6.83 8.99
N ARG A 75 -4.52 -6.73 8.28
CA ARG A 75 -3.18 -6.91 8.83
C ARG A 75 -2.48 -5.57 8.84
N VAL A 76 -1.93 -5.20 9.99
CA VAL A 76 -1.10 -3.99 10.16
C VAL A 76 0.32 -4.44 10.42
N GLY A 77 1.27 -3.89 9.67
CA GLY A 77 2.69 -4.11 9.85
C GLY A 77 3.49 -2.84 9.71
N LEU A 78 4.74 -2.90 10.15
CA LEU A 78 5.70 -1.82 10.04
C LEU A 78 6.92 -2.37 9.30
N ALA A 79 7.23 -1.79 8.15
CA ALA A 79 8.48 -2.05 7.46
C ALA A 79 9.52 -1.01 7.92
N VAL A 80 10.74 -1.49 8.17
CA VAL A 80 11.93 -0.66 8.39
C VAL A 80 12.90 -0.99 7.28
N ALA A 81 13.40 0.03 6.58
CA ALA A 81 14.35 -0.14 5.49
C ALA A 81 15.49 0.85 5.61
N ALA A 82 16.71 0.37 5.35
CA ALA A 82 17.89 1.21 5.25
C ALA A 82 17.84 2.10 3.98
N PRO A 83 18.76 3.06 3.80
CA PRO A 83 18.87 3.82 2.56
C PRO A 83 18.99 2.92 1.32
N ASN A 84 18.15 3.18 0.31
CA ASN A 84 18.03 2.41 -0.93
C ASN A 84 17.58 0.95 -0.77
N ASP A 85 16.96 0.62 0.36
CA ASP A 85 16.45 -0.72 0.65
C ASP A 85 14.92 -0.80 0.49
N GLY A 86 14.44 -2.01 0.19
CA GLY A 86 13.05 -2.32 -0.09
C GLY A 86 12.88 -3.68 -0.77
N PRO A 87 11.68 -4.28 -0.75
CA PRO A 87 11.42 -5.51 -1.49
C PRO A 87 11.61 -5.30 -3.00
N GLU A 88 11.76 -6.39 -3.76
CA GLU A 88 11.62 -6.35 -5.22
C GLU A 88 10.14 -6.20 -5.63
N LEU A 89 9.89 -5.95 -6.92
CA LEU A 89 8.53 -5.92 -7.47
C LEU A 89 7.77 -7.22 -7.14
N HIS A 90 6.55 -7.06 -6.65
CA HIS A 90 5.64 -8.17 -6.32
C HIS A 90 4.19 -7.76 -6.54
N VAL A 91 3.29 -8.73 -6.62
CA VAL A 91 1.86 -8.52 -6.85
C VAL A 91 1.04 -9.26 -5.81
N HIS A 92 0.10 -8.56 -5.20
CA HIS A 92 -1.02 -9.18 -4.47
C HIS A 92 -2.18 -9.36 -5.45
N TRP A 93 -2.66 -10.60 -5.62
CA TRP A 93 -3.69 -10.92 -6.60
C TRP A 93 -5.11 -10.52 -6.20
N LYS A 94 -5.37 -10.48 -4.90
CA LYS A 94 -6.68 -10.29 -4.30
C LYS A 94 -6.67 -9.27 -3.16
N THR A 95 -5.64 -9.31 -2.32
CA THR A 95 -5.53 -8.39 -1.20
C THR A 95 -5.15 -6.98 -1.66
N HIS A 96 -5.72 -5.98 -1.00
CA HIS A 96 -5.38 -4.59 -1.13
C HIS A 96 -4.22 -4.28 -0.19
N GLU A 97 -3.26 -3.48 -0.65
CA GLU A 97 -2.11 -3.10 0.17
C GLU A 97 -1.96 -1.58 0.17
N THR A 98 -1.89 -0.98 1.36
CA THR A 98 -1.79 0.46 1.55
C THR A 98 -0.51 0.77 2.31
N PHE A 99 0.20 1.77 1.83
CA PHE A 99 1.44 2.25 2.43
C PHE A 99 1.25 3.66 2.98
N MET A 100 1.74 3.93 4.19
CA MET A 100 1.83 5.29 4.74
C MET A 100 3.24 5.53 5.25
N ALA A 101 3.89 6.57 4.71
CA ALA A 101 5.20 6.99 5.18
C ALA A 101 5.08 7.56 6.60
N LEU A 102 5.72 6.95 7.59
CA LEU A 102 5.73 7.48 8.96
C LEU A 102 6.97 8.34 9.21
N SER A 103 8.09 7.95 8.60
CA SER A 103 9.36 8.69 8.59
C SER A 103 10.08 8.46 7.27
N GLY A 104 11.03 9.33 6.95
CA GLY A 104 11.75 9.30 5.67
C GLY A 104 10.85 9.59 4.48
N ARG A 105 11.44 9.45 3.28
CA ARG A 105 10.77 9.51 1.99
C ARG A 105 10.84 8.17 1.30
N TRP A 106 9.79 7.83 0.57
CA TRP A 106 9.63 6.52 -0.03
C TRP A 106 9.31 6.65 -1.52
N LEU A 107 10.06 5.96 -2.36
CA LEU A 107 9.71 5.77 -3.76
C LEU A 107 8.80 4.55 -3.86
N ILE A 108 7.57 4.76 -4.30
CA ILE A 108 6.63 3.68 -4.64
C ILE A 108 6.63 3.54 -6.15
N ARG A 109 6.95 2.35 -6.65
CA ARG A 109 6.95 2.03 -8.09
C ARG A 109 5.91 0.98 -8.39
N TRP A 110 5.35 1.01 -9.59
CA TRP A 110 4.43 -0.02 -10.06
C TRP A 110 4.47 -0.24 -11.57
N GLY A 111 3.78 -1.29 -11.99
CA GLY A 111 3.86 -1.84 -13.33
C GLY A 111 4.86 -3.00 -13.41
N ASP A 112 4.74 -3.81 -14.46
CA ASP A 112 5.55 -5.03 -14.65
C ASP A 112 7.07 -4.76 -14.74
N GLU A 113 7.49 -3.52 -14.98
CA GLU A 113 8.90 -3.10 -15.00
C GLU A 113 9.17 -1.97 -13.98
N GLY A 114 8.18 -1.62 -13.14
CA GLY A 114 8.25 -0.48 -12.23
C GLY A 114 8.36 0.86 -12.96
N GLN A 115 7.75 0.95 -14.14
CA GLN A 115 7.84 2.10 -15.05
C GLN A 115 7.04 3.32 -14.56
N GLU A 116 6.01 3.10 -13.74
CA GLU A 116 5.27 4.16 -13.07
C GLU A 116 5.78 4.31 -11.64
N SER A 117 5.76 5.53 -11.11
CA SER A 117 6.23 5.77 -9.75
C SER A 117 5.69 7.05 -9.12
N VAL A 118 5.80 7.11 -7.80
CA VAL A 118 5.52 8.29 -7.01
C VAL A 118 6.40 8.32 -5.76
N GLU A 119 6.90 9.50 -5.40
CA GLU A 119 7.54 9.71 -4.10
C GLU A 119 6.48 10.06 -3.06
N LEU A 120 6.58 9.47 -1.86
CA LEU A 120 5.79 9.80 -0.68
C LEU A 120 6.66 10.54 0.33
N ASP A 121 6.17 11.69 0.78
CA ASP A 121 6.72 12.43 1.91
C ASP A 121 6.16 11.88 3.23
N PRO A 122 6.76 12.20 4.39
CA PRO A 122 6.20 11.82 5.69
C PRO A 122 4.71 12.17 5.81
N TYR A 123 3.94 11.19 6.24
CA TYR A 123 2.49 11.17 6.42
C TYR A 123 1.65 11.05 5.13
N ASP A 124 2.27 11.00 3.96
CA ASP A 124 1.56 10.63 2.73
C ASP A 124 1.16 9.14 2.77
N MET A 125 0.08 8.83 2.06
CA MET A 125 -0.46 7.48 1.95
C MET A 125 -0.82 7.15 0.50
N ILE A 126 -0.60 5.90 0.09
CA ILE A 126 -1.06 5.36 -1.18
C ILE A 126 -1.74 4.00 -0.98
N ALA A 127 -2.89 3.79 -1.61
CA ALA A 127 -3.62 2.53 -1.61
C ALA A 127 -3.44 1.78 -2.94
N MET A 128 -2.64 0.72 -2.94
CA MET A 128 -2.38 -0.11 -4.11
C MET A 128 -3.50 -1.13 -4.33
N PRO A 129 -4.18 -1.11 -5.49
CA PRO A 129 -5.22 -2.08 -5.77
C PRO A 129 -4.62 -3.47 -6.08
N PRO A 130 -5.44 -4.54 -5.95
CA PRO A 130 -5.03 -5.88 -6.35
C PRO A 130 -4.60 -5.92 -7.81
N LYS A 131 -3.77 -6.92 -8.13
CA LYS A 131 -3.25 -7.20 -9.48
C LYS A 131 -2.35 -6.10 -10.05
N VAL A 132 -1.93 -5.10 -9.28
CA VAL A 132 -0.87 -4.16 -9.69
C VAL A 132 0.47 -4.63 -9.13
N ALA A 133 1.47 -4.86 -9.97
CA ALA A 133 2.83 -5.12 -9.48
C ALA A 133 3.39 -3.85 -8.82
N ARG A 134 4.02 -3.97 -7.66
CA ARG A 134 4.42 -2.82 -6.83
C ARG A 134 5.73 -3.05 -6.08
N GLN A 135 6.38 -1.95 -5.73
CA GLN A 135 7.61 -1.90 -4.95
C GLN A 135 7.60 -0.65 -4.08
N PHE A 136 8.18 -0.72 -2.88
CA PHE A 136 8.54 0.46 -2.09
C PHE A 136 10.05 0.46 -1.82
N ILE A 137 10.67 1.63 -1.86
CA ILE A 137 12.11 1.80 -1.60
C ILE A 137 12.28 3.02 -0.69
N ASN A 138 13.06 2.88 0.38
CA ASN A 138 13.46 4.03 1.17
C ASN A 138 14.50 4.85 0.40
N ILE A 139 14.17 6.09 0.05
CA ILE A 139 15.05 7.02 -0.68
C ILE A 139 15.62 8.12 0.24
N SER A 140 15.58 7.89 1.55
CA SER A 140 16.20 8.73 2.57
C SER A 140 17.65 8.32 2.80
N ASP A 141 18.38 9.14 3.55
CA ASP A 141 19.78 8.92 3.96
C ASP A 141 19.92 8.18 5.31
N GLN A 142 18.80 7.76 5.89
CA GLN A 142 18.71 7.02 7.16
C GLN A 142 17.62 5.95 7.11
N ASP A 143 17.62 5.05 8.10
CA ASP A 143 16.54 4.10 8.30
C ASP A 143 15.19 4.82 8.40
N ALA A 144 14.20 4.31 7.67
CA ALA A 144 12.87 4.89 7.59
C ALA A 144 11.80 3.85 7.91
N HIS A 145 10.61 4.33 8.29
CA HIS A 145 9.48 3.49 8.69
C HIS A 145 8.28 3.70 7.77
N LEU A 146 7.77 2.61 7.22
CA LEU A 146 6.57 2.56 6.38
C LEU A 146 5.50 1.72 7.07
N LEU A 147 4.34 2.32 7.35
CA LEU A 147 3.18 1.56 7.79
C LEU A 147 2.63 0.79 6.59
N VAL A 148 2.45 -0.51 6.74
CA VAL A 148 1.89 -1.41 5.72
C VAL A 148 0.57 -1.96 6.22
N ILE A 149 -0.51 -1.69 5.50
CA ILE A 149 -1.85 -2.18 5.81
C ILE A 149 -2.28 -3.09 4.67
N ILE A 150 -2.58 -4.35 4.97
CA ILE A 150 -3.10 -5.31 3.98
C ILE A 150 -4.53 -5.67 4.38
N GLN A 151 -5.45 -5.62 3.42
CA GLN A 151 -6.86 -5.95 3.62
C GLN A 151 -7.40 -6.89 2.55
N GLY A 152 -8.30 -7.79 2.96
CA GLY A 152 -8.95 -8.77 2.09
C GLY A 152 -9.83 -9.73 2.89
N GLN A 153 -10.35 -10.77 2.25
CA GLN A 153 -10.97 -11.88 2.99
C GLN A 153 -9.88 -12.74 3.64
N LEU A 154 -10.22 -13.51 4.67
CA LEU A 154 -9.24 -14.29 5.43
C LEU A 154 -8.46 -15.25 4.52
N GLU A 155 -9.15 -15.87 3.56
CA GLU A 155 -8.63 -16.81 2.57
C GLU A 155 -7.75 -16.17 1.49
N ASP A 156 -7.64 -14.84 1.45
CA ASP A 156 -6.88 -14.13 0.42
C ASP A 156 -5.42 -13.85 0.82
N PHE A 157 -5.02 -14.04 2.08
CA PHE A 157 -3.73 -13.56 2.62
C PHE A 157 -2.47 -14.38 2.23
N ASP A 158 -2.61 -15.35 1.33
CA ASP A 158 -1.48 -16.08 0.71
C ASP A 158 -1.49 -15.91 -0.82
N ASP A 159 -1.51 -14.66 -1.28
CA ASP A 159 -1.74 -14.29 -2.67
C ASP A 159 -0.60 -13.49 -3.32
N VAL A 160 0.61 -13.54 -2.74
CA VAL A 160 1.76 -12.77 -3.24
C VAL A 160 2.50 -13.53 -4.34
N GLY A 161 2.48 -13.00 -5.56
CA GLY A 161 3.34 -13.42 -6.66
C GLY A 161 4.56 -12.49 -6.83
N ARG A 162 5.66 -13.04 -7.34
CA ARG A 162 6.88 -12.27 -7.70
C ARG A 162 7.17 -12.42 -9.19
N LEU A 163 7.84 -11.41 -9.74
CA LEU A 163 8.13 -11.38 -11.17
C LEU A 163 9.20 -12.43 -11.54
N PRO A 164 9.13 -13.05 -12.73
CA PRO A 164 10.13 -14.01 -13.21
C PRO A 164 11.55 -13.43 -13.25
N ALA A 165 11.70 -12.11 -13.45
CA ALA A 165 13.01 -11.46 -13.40
C ALA A 165 13.72 -11.64 -12.04
N VAL A 166 12.96 -11.72 -10.93
CA VAL A 166 13.50 -11.96 -9.59
C VAL A 166 14.07 -13.38 -9.48
N ARG A 167 13.42 -14.37 -10.13
CA ARG A 167 13.89 -15.75 -10.20
C ARG A 167 15.31 -15.82 -10.79
N GLN A 168 15.52 -15.14 -11.92
CA GLN A 168 16.82 -15.15 -12.60
C GLN A 168 17.91 -14.50 -11.74
N LYS A 169 17.61 -13.36 -11.09
CA LYS A 169 18.55 -12.73 -10.14
C LYS A 169 18.99 -13.68 -9.03
N ILE A 170 18.06 -14.46 -8.45
CA ILE A 170 18.38 -15.43 -7.39
C ILE A 170 19.30 -16.53 -7.92
N ILE A 171 18.97 -17.11 -9.08
CA ILE A 171 19.79 -18.15 -9.70
C ILE A 171 21.20 -17.64 -9.98
N ASP A 172 21.31 -16.45 -10.57
CA ASP A 172 22.60 -15.88 -10.99
C ASP A 172 23.51 -15.56 -9.78
N GLN A 173 22.93 -15.12 -8.66
CA GLN A 173 23.69 -14.71 -7.48
C GLN A 173 23.92 -15.83 -6.46
N TYR A 174 22.96 -16.74 -6.31
CA TYR A 174 22.94 -17.71 -5.20
C TYR A 174 22.79 -19.17 -5.66
N GLY A 175 22.48 -19.40 -6.94
CA GLY A 175 22.29 -20.74 -7.50
C GLY A 175 20.84 -21.21 -7.52
N ALA A 176 20.56 -22.19 -8.39
CA ALA A 176 19.22 -22.76 -8.57
C ALA A 176 18.72 -23.53 -7.34
N ASP A 177 19.61 -24.14 -6.54
CA ASP A 177 19.21 -24.89 -5.35
C ASP A 177 18.62 -23.98 -4.26
N VAL A 178 19.05 -22.72 -4.19
CA VAL A 178 18.49 -21.72 -3.27
C VAL A 178 17.07 -21.36 -3.70
N LEU A 179 16.86 -21.14 -5.00
CA LEU A 179 15.52 -20.90 -5.54
C LEU A 179 14.59 -22.08 -5.24
N ASP A 180 15.03 -23.32 -5.49
CA ASP A 180 14.23 -24.53 -5.23
C ASP A 180 13.82 -24.61 -3.75
N LYS A 181 14.75 -24.29 -2.82
CA LYS A 181 14.43 -24.22 -1.39
C LYS A 181 13.38 -23.15 -1.10
N MET A 182 13.46 -21.98 -1.73
CA MET A 182 12.45 -20.93 -1.56
C MET A 182 11.08 -21.38 -2.07
N GLU A 183 11.00 -21.94 -3.28
CA GLU A 183 9.73 -22.41 -3.86
C GLU A 183 9.11 -23.54 -3.02
N ASN A 184 9.92 -24.48 -2.53
CA ASN A 184 9.49 -25.54 -1.62
C ASN A 184 9.00 -25.04 -0.24
N ASN A 185 9.31 -23.81 0.14
CA ASN A 185 8.84 -23.18 1.38
C ASN A 185 7.77 -22.11 1.13
N GLY A 186 7.11 -22.14 -0.04
CA GLY A 186 5.91 -21.35 -0.31
C GLY A 186 6.13 -20.00 -0.96
N TRP A 187 7.38 -19.63 -1.27
CA TRP A 187 7.64 -18.46 -2.11
C TRP A 187 7.20 -18.72 -3.54
N ASP A 188 6.56 -17.72 -4.13
CA ASP A 188 5.99 -17.82 -5.45
C ASP A 188 6.62 -16.79 -6.40
N PHE A 189 7.28 -17.27 -7.46
CA PHE A 189 7.96 -16.48 -8.48
C PHE A 189 7.24 -16.51 -9.83
N SER A 190 5.91 -16.59 -9.78
CA SER A 190 5.04 -16.59 -10.95
C SER A 190 4.03 -15.44 -10.93
N LEU A 191 3.74 -14.92 -12.12
CA LEU A 191 2.66 -13.95 -12.36
C LEU A 191 1.32 -14.64 -12.69
N VAL A 192 1.11 -15.87 -12.20
CA VAL A 192 -0.16 -16.59 -12.32
C VAL A 192 -0.71 -16.79 -10.91
N PRO A 193 -1.93 -16.31 -10.58
CA PRO A 193 -2.53 -16.57 -9.28
C PRO A 193 -2.52 -18.06 -8.95
N LYS A 194 -2.22 -18.43 -7.69
CA LYS A 194 -2.24 -19.84 -7.25
C LYS A 194 -3.58 -20.53 -7.62
N SER A 195 -4.70 -19.82 -7.49
CA SER A 195 -6.04 -20.31 -7.84
C SER A 195 -6.28 -20.58 -9.33
N MET A 196 -5.39 -20.11 -10.22
CA MET A 196 -5.49 -20.28 -11.68
C MET A 196 -4.48 -21.29 -12.24
N ARG A 197 -3.62 -21.88 -11.40
CA ARG A 197 -2.73 -22.95 -11.80
C ARG A 197 -3.57 -24.21 -11.90
N GLN A 198 -3.59 -24.83 -13.08
CA GLN A 198 -4.16 -26.18 -13.19
C GLN A 198 -3.41 -27.07 -12.21
N GLU A 199 -4.15 -27.78 -11.34
CA GLU A 199 -3.58 -28.92 -10.62
C GLU A 199 -3.07 -29.89 -11.69
N THR A 200 -1.78 -29.82 -12.01
CA THR A 200 -1.14 -30.88 -12.76
C THR A 200 -0.93 -31.99 -11.73
N GLN A 201 -2.02 -32.73 -11.45
CA GLN A 201 -1.94 -33.98 -10.72
C GLN A 201 -1.05 -34.91 -11.55
N VAL A 202 0.11 -35.25 -11.00
CA VAL A 202 0.91 -36.42 -11.37
C VAL A 202 0.94 -37.33 -10.15
#